data_AF-A0A5D0HKU7-F1
#
_entry.id   AF-A0A5D0HKU7-F1
#
_cell.length_a   1.000
_cell.length_b   1.000
_cell.length_c   1.000
_cell.angle_alpha   90.00
_cell.angle_beta   90.00
_cell.angle_gamma   90.00
#
_symmetry.space_group_name_H-M   'P 1'
#
loop_
_entity.id
_entity.type
_entity.pdbx_description
1 polymer ?
#
loop_
_entity_poly.entity_id
_entity_poly.type
_entity_poly.pdbx_seq_one_letter_code
_entity_poly.pdbx_strand_id
1 'polypeptide(L)'
;MNVRLSKEQKIQILNSSDIYKVMQQVLLRENKIRRNQEHFWVVGLDNKNKILFVELIGLGAVNRVNANPPDIFRMGIYKLAVKMILVHNHPSGNIEPSKTDKNFTDKILKVGKLINIEVIDHLIISEEKYTSFTDNGIIAELQKSGAYEIIDKRKKEFEDWRVKTEKEHAVKIEIAKKMLSKNYDIDTIKEITGLTKWDIKKL
;
A
#
# COMPACT_ATOMS: atom_id res chain seq x y z
N MET A 1 -6.48 -22.56 1.91
CA MET A 1 -7.21 -23.71 1.35
C MET A 1 -7.52 -23.43 -0.12
N ASN A 2 -7.17 -24.35 -1.02
CA ASN A 2 -7.39 -24.12 -2.44
C ASN A 2 -8.87 -24.26 -2.82
N VAL A 3 -9.41 -23.23 -3.47
CA VAL A 3 -10.78 -23.25 -3.98
C VAL A 3 -10.78 -23.91 -5.34
N ARG A 4 -11.58 -24.98 -5.49
CA ARG A 4 -11.74 -25.67 -6.77
C ARG A 4 -12.57 -24.81 -7.74
N LEU A 5 -11.95 -24.45 -8.86
CA LEU A 5 -12.60 -23.76 -9.96
C LEU A 5 -12.93 -24.74 -11.09
N SER A 6 -14.08 -24.57 -11.73
CA SER A 6 -14.39 -25.28 -12.98
C SER A 6 -13.55 -24.72 -14.14
N LYS A 7 -13.56 -25.39 -15.30
CA LYS A 7 -12.83 -24.90 -16.49
C LYS A 7 -13.39 -23.56 -16.96
N GLU A 8 -14.70 -23.40 -16.87
CA GLU A 8 -15.46 -22.21 -17.25
C GLU A 8 -15.17 -21.02 -16.33
N GLN A 9 -14.69 -21.27 -15.11
CA GLN A 9 -14.32 -20.22 -14.15
C GLN A 9 -12.86 -19.76 -14.29
N LYS A 10 -12.01 -20.49 -15.02
CA LYS A 10 -10.62 -20.10 -15.32
C LYS A 10 -10.55 -19.17 -16.52
N ILE A 11 -11.29 -18.07 -16.41
CA ILE A 11 -11.43 -17.06 -17.45
C ILE A 11 -10.26 -16.09 -17.47
N GLN A 12 -10.16 -15.37 -18.58
CA GLN A 12 -9.39 -14.14 -18.66
C GLN A 12 -10.21 -12.99 -18.04
N ILE A 13 -9.56 -12.20 -17.20
CA ILE A 13 -10.16 -11.11 -16.47
C ILE A 13 -9.90 -9.79 -17.21
N LEU A 14 -10.98 -9.11 -17.55
CA LEU A 14 -10.94 -7.82 -18.26
C LEU A 14 -11.32 -6.66 -17.34
N ASN A 15 -12.17 -6.91 -16.35
CA ASN A 15 -12.65 -5.92 -15.40
C ASN A 15 -13.02 -6.55 -14.05
N SER A 16 -13.35 -5.72 -13.07
CA SER A 16 -13.74 -6.13 -11.72
C SER A 16 -15.00 -7.00 -11.68
N SER A 17 -15.96 -6.78 -12.60
CA SER A 17 -17.20 -7.57 -12.69
C SER A 17 -16.93 -9.04 -13.01
N ASP A 18 -15.92 -9.33 -13.84
CA ASP A 18 -15.53 -10.70 -14.16
C ASP A 18 -15.07 -11.47 -12.91
N ILE A 19 -14.25 -10.83 -12.07
CA ILE A 19 -13.81 -11.40 -10.79
C ILE A 19 -15.00 -11.56 -9.85
N TYR A 20 -15.85 -10.54 -9.74
CA TYR A 20 -17.00 -10.60 -8.87
C TYR A 20 -17.90 -11.79 -9.20
N LYS A 21 -18.23 -12.03 -10.47
CA LYS A 21 -19.06 -13.17 -10.89
C LYS A 21 -18.48 -14.51 -10.44
N VAL A 22 -17.16 -14.69 -10.60
CA VAL A 22 -16.47 -15.91 -10.16
C VAL A 22 -16.51 -16.03 -8.63
N MET A 23 -16.19 -14.95 -7.92
CA MET A 23 -16.06 -14.96 -6.46
C MET A 23 -17.41 -15.00 -5.73
N GLN A 24 -18.46 -14.42 -6.31
CA GLN A 24 -19.83 -14.53 -5.82
C GLN A 24 -20.27 -16.00 -5.85
N GLN A 25 -20.02 -16.72 -6.96
CA GLN A 25 -20.30 -18.15 -7.02
C GLN A 25 -19.48 -18.94 -5.99
N VAL A 26 -18.22 -18.58 -5.77
CA VAL A 26 -17.38 -19.20 -4.73
C VAL A 26 -17.98 -18.98 -3.34
N LEU A 27 -18.42 -17.77 -3.00
CA LEU A 27 -19.08 -17.45 -1.74
C LEU A 27 -20.41 -18.19 -1.59
N LEU A 28 -21.24 -18.23 -2.64
CA LEU A 28 -22.57 -18.85 -2.60
C LEU A 28 -22.55 -20.39 -2.51
N ARG A 29 -21.40 -21.03 -2.79
CA ARG A 29 -21.21 -22.47 -2.52
C ARG A 29 -21.14 -22.80 -1.03
N GLU A 30 -20.75 -21.83 -0.21
CA GLU A 30 -20.71 -22.00 1.24
C GLU A 30 -22.12 -22.01 1.83
N ASN A 31 -22.33 -22.72 2.92
CA ASN A 31 -23.62 -22.71 3.61
C ASN A 31 -23.87 -21.36 4.31
N LYS A 32 -25.13 -21.10 4.69
CA LYS A 32 -25.55 -19.81 5.27
C LYS A 32 -24.75 -19.42 6.53
N ILE A 33 -24.36 -20.41 7.35
CA ILE A 33 -23.56 -20.17 8.57
C ILE A 33 -22.17 -19.67 8.18
N ARG A 34 -21.52 -20.31 7.21
CA ARG A 34 -20.18 -19.93 6.75
C ARG A 34 -20.20 -18.59 6.04
N ARG A 35 -21.20 -18.31 5.19
CA ARG A 35 -21.33 -16.99 4.53
C ARG A 35 -21.48 -15.82 5.51
N ASN A 36 -21.88 -16.09 6.75
CA ASN A 36 -21.92 -15.10 7.83
C ASN A 36 -20.54 -14.85 8.49
N GLN A 37 -19.48 -15.48 7.99
CA GLN A 37 -18.08 -15.24 8.37
C GLN A 37 -17.38 -14.39 7.30
N GLU A 38 -16.40 -13.60 7.74
CA GLU A 38 -15.50 -12.93 6.80
C GLU A 38 -14.51 -13.94 6.24
N HIS A 39 -14.42 -14.00 4.93
CA HIS A 39 -13.44 -14.78 4.20
C HIS A 39 -12.50 -13.81 3.51
N PHE A 40 -11.21 -14.10 3.57
CA PHE A 40 -10.21 -13.41 2.76
C PHE A 40 -9.61 -14.38 1.76
N TRP A 41 -9.84 -14.11 0.48
CA TRP A 41 -9.29 -14.86 -0.64
C TRP A 41 -8.24 -14.05 -1.37
N VAL A 42 -7.42 -14.81 -2.10
CA VAL A 42 -6.56 -14.26 -3.12
C VAL A 42 -6.76 -15.00 -4.43
N VAL A 43 -6.88 -14.23 -5.50
CA VAL A 43 -6.92 -14.71 -6.88
C VAL A 43 -5.55 -14.47 -7.51
N GLY A 44 -4.87 -15.54 -7.93
CA GLY A 44 -3.61 -15.44 -8.66
C GLY A 44 -3.85 -15.48 -10.17
N LEU A 45 -3.18 -14.59 -10.89
CA LEU A 45 -3.31 -14.41 -12.34
C LEU A 45 -1.97 -14.60 -13.06
N ASP A 46 -2.05 -15.03 -14.32
CA ASP A 46 -0.93 -15.00 -15.25
C ASP A 46 -0.76 -13.63 -15.94
N ASN A 47 0.23 -13.52 -16.84
CA ASN A 47 0.52 -12.29 -17.57
C ASN A 47 -0.63 -11.81 -18.48
N LYS A 48 -1.51 -12.73 -18.90
CA LYS A 48 -2.69 -12.44 -19.72
C LYS A 48 -3.94 -12.18 -18.87
N ASN A 49 -3.79 -12.01 -17.55
CA ASN A 49 -4.87 -11.87 -16.58
C ASN A 49 -5.80 -13.11 -16.52
N LYS A 50 -5.31 -14.30 -16.86
CA LYS A 50 -6.08 -15.53 -16.70
C LYS A 50 -5.96 -16.04 -15.27
N ILE A 51 -7.09 -16.47 -14.68
CA ILE A 51 -7.09 -17.04 -13.33
C ILE A 51 -6.31 -18.36 -13.30
N LEU A 52 -5.23 -18.37 -12.50
CA LEU A 52 -4.45 -19.57 -12.19
C LEU A 52 -5.05 -20.32 -11.00
N PHE A 53 -5.41 -19.59 -9.95
CA PHE A 53 -5.97 -20.14 -8.72
C PHE A 53 -6.79 -19.12 -7.94
N VAL A 54 -7.66 -19.65 -7.08
CA VAL A 54 -8.26 -18.93 -5.95
C VAL A 54 -7.88 -19.68 -4.68
N GLU A 55 -7.40 -18.95 -3.68
CA GLU A 55 -6.97 -19.50 -2.40
C GLU A 55 -7.67 -18.75 -1.27
N LEU A 56 -8.35 -19.48 -0.37
CA LEU A 56 -8.81 -18.94 0.90
C LEU A 56 -7.63 -18.84 1.86
N ILE A 57 -7.25 -17.63 2.24
CA ILE A 57 -6.12 -17.35 3.14
C ILE A 57 -6.57 -17.37 4.59
N GLY A 58 -7.74 -16.81 4.90
CA GLY A 58 -8.23 -16.72 6.27
C GLY A 58 -9.75 -16.68 6.37
N LEU A 59 -10.21 -17.11 7.53
CA LEU A 59 -11.59 -17.02 8.00
C LEU A 59 -11.59 -16.21 9.28
N GLY A 60 -12.41 -15.17 9.34
CA GLY A 60 -12.56 -14.29 10.48
C GLY A 60 -13.98 -14.38 11.04
N ALA A 61 -14.09 -14.20 12.35
CA ALA A 61 -15.32 -13.67 12.91
C ALA A 61 -15.45 -12.19 12.49
N VAL A 62 -16.70 -11.69 12.49
CA VAL A 62 -17.29 -10.41 12.05
C VAL A 62 -16.42 -9.12 11.98
N ASN A 63 -15.19 -9.09 12.47
CA ASN A 63 -14.36 -7.88 12.50
C ASN A 63 -12.89 -8.03 12.05
N ARG A 64 -12.31 -9.24 11.90
CA ARG A 64 -10.90 -9.39 11.48
C ARG A 64 -10.60 -10.76 10.87
N VAL A 65 -10.01 -10.76 9.67
CA VAL A 65 -9.26 -11.90 9.13
C VAL A 65 -7.77 -11.66 9.36
N ASN A 66 -7.09 -12.61 10.01
CA ASN A 66 -5.63 -12.61 10.08
C ASN A 66 -5.07 -13.06 8.72
N ALA A 67 -4.73 -12.10 7.86
CA ALA A 67 -3.99 -12.35 6.63
C ALA A 67 -2.67 -11.58 6.69
N ASN A 68 -1.54 -12.28 6.69
CA ASN A 68 -0.23 -11.64 6.64
C ASN A 68 0.38 -11.78 5.24
N PRO A 69 1.29 -10.86 4.83
CA PRO A 69 1.88 -10.90 3.49
C PRO A 69 2.48 -12.27 3.10
N PRO A 70 3.22 -12.99 3.96
CA PRO A 70 3.73 -14.32 3.61
C PRO A 70 2.62 -15.30 3.22
N ASP A 71 1.49 -15.30 3.94
CA ASP A 71 0.37 -16.22 3.68
C ASP A 71 -0.33 -15.91 2.35
N ILE A 72 -0.41 -14.63 2.01
CA ILE A 72 -1.00 -14.11 0.77
C ILE A 72 -0.11 -14.48 -0.41
N PHE A 73 1.19 -14.17 -0.33
CA PHE A 73 2.11 -14.30 -1.46
C PHE A 73 2.69 -15.71 -1.63
N ARG A 74 2.68 -16.59 -0.62
CA ARG A 74 3.24 -17.96 -0.74
C ARG A 74 2.67 -18.71 -1.94
N MET A 75 1.35 -18.58 -2.17
CA MET A 75 0.68 -19.30 -3.24
C MET A 75 0.90 -18.62 -4.59
N GLY A 76 1.05 -17.28 -4.61
CA GLY A 76 1.46 -16.54 -5.80
C GLY A 76 2.83 -17.01 -6.30
N ILE A 77 3.80 -17.11 -5.39
CA ILE A 77 5.14 -17.62 -5.69
C ILE A 77 5.09 -19.08 -6.16
N TYR A 78 4.45 -19.96 -5.39
CA TYR A 78 4.41 -21.39 -5.70
C TYR A 78 3.72 -21.71 -7.04
N LYS A 79 2.72 -20.91 -7.41
CA LYS A 79 1.92 -21.11 -8.64
C LYS A 79 2.29 -20.16 -9.77
N LEU A 80 3.42 -19.46 -9.65
CA LEU A 80 3.95 -18.57 -10.69
C LEU A 80 2.96 -17.47 -11.12
N ALA A 81 2.19 -16.95 -10.17
CA ALA A 81 1.37 -15.77 -10.42
C ALA A 81 2.25 -14.53 -10.53
N VAL A 82 1.96 -13.70 -11.52
CA VAL A 82 2.63 -12.42 -11.76
C VAL A 82 1.77 -11.24 -11.29
N LYS A 83 0.45 -11.47 -11.19
CA LYS A 83 -0.52 -10.52 -10.65
C LYS A 83 -1.45 -11.21 -9.67
N MET A 84 -1.98 -10.46 -8.71
CA MET A 84 -2.90 -10.93 -7.69
C MET A 84 -4.05 -9.94 -7.49
N ILE A 85 -5.22 -10.48 -7.14
CA ILE A 85 -6.38 -9.70 -6.71
C ILE A 85 -6.76 -10.17 -5.31
N LEU A 86 -6.96 -9.22 -4.41
CA LEU A 86 -7.44 -9.47 -3.05
C LEU A 86 -8.97 -9.46 -3.08
N VAL A 87 -9.60 -10.35 -2.33
CA VAL A 87 -11.06 -10.38 -2.24
C VAL A 87 -11.47 -10.74 -0.83
N HIS A 88 -12.37 -9.96 -0.23
CA HIS A 88 -13.06 -10.39 0.99
C HIS A 88 -14.55 -10.11 0.93
N ASN A 89 -15.31 -10.87 1.71
CA ASN A 89 -16.73 -10.59 1.87
C ASN A 89 -17.02 -9.81 3.15
N HIS A 90 -18.01 -8.94 3.09
CA HIS A 90 -18.66 -8.38 4.27
C HIS A 90 -20.01 -9.09 4.49
N PRO A 91 -20.14 -9.91 5.54
CA PRO A 91 -21.40 -10.58 5.89
C PRO A 91 -22.58 -9.63 6.09
N SER A 92 -22.30 -8.40 6.55
CA SER A 92 -23.30 -7.34 6.73
C SER A 92 -23.95 -6.86 5.43
N GLY A 93 -23.35 -7.18 4.28
CA GLY A 93 -23.76 -6.68 2.98
C GLY A 93 -23.33 -5.23 2.70
N ASN A 94 -22.70 -4.53 3.64
CA ASN A 94 -22.08 -3.24 3.36
C ASN A 94 -20.82 -3.45 2.51
N ILE A 95 -20.69 -2.75 1.39
CA ILE A 95 -19.52 -2.85 0.50
C ILE A 95 -18.61 -1.62 0.61
N GLU A 96 -18.84 -0.73 1.58
CA GLU A 96 -17.99 0.43 1.82
C GLU A 96 -16.62 -0.02 2.39
N PRO A 97 -15.50 0.38 1.76
CA PRO A 97 -14.17 0.07 2.28
C PRO A 97 -13.87 0.74 3.62
N SER A 98 -13.55 -0.05 4.64
CA SER A 98 -13.12 0.47 5.93
C SER A 98 -11.69 1.02 5.87
N LYS A 99 -11.31 1.80 6.88
CA LYS A 99 -9.91 2.26 7.04
C LYS A 99 -8.94 1.08 7.22
N THR A 100 -9.39 0.01 7.88
CA THR A 100 -8.61 -1.22 8.06
C THR A 100 -8.34 -1.89 6.71
N ASP A 101 -9.35 -1.96 5.85
CA ASP A 101 -9.20 -2.52 4.49
C ASP A 101 -8.18 -1.72 3.69
N LYS A 102 -8.28 -0.39 3.70
CA LYS A 102 -7.34 0.51 2.99
C LYS A 102 -5.91 0.35 3.48
N ASN A 103 -5.69 0.41 4.80
CA ASN A 103 -4.36 0.26 5.41
C ASN A 103 -3.74 -1.11 5.10
N PHE A 104 -4.55 -2.16 5.19
CA PHE A 104 -4.12 -3.52 4.86
C PHE A 104 -3.75 -3.63 3.38
N THR A 105 -4.59 -3.14 2.49
CA THR A 105 -4.35 -3.13 1.04
C THR A 105 -3.05 -2.41 0.70
N ASP A 106 -2.81 -1.24 1.30
CA ASP A 106 -1.58 -0.47 1.09
C ASP A 106 -0.32 -1.29 1.40
N LYS A 107 -0.29 -1.90 2.59
CA LYS A 107 0.81 -2.79 2.99
C LYS A 107 1.03 -3.91 1.97
N ILE A 108 -0.05 -4.53 1.48
CA ILE A 108 0.03 -5.64 0.51
C ILE A 108 0.49 -5.15 -0.88
N LEU A 109 0.07 -3.96 -1.32
CA LEU A 109 0.57 -3.33 -2.56
C LEU A 109 2.08 -3.12 -2.51
N LYS A 110 2.61 -2.57 -1.40
CA LYS A 110 4.06 -2.34 -1.26
C LYS A 110 4.86 -3.64 -1.24
N VAL A 111 4.36 -4.68 -0.56
CA VAL A 111 5.02 -6.00 -0.56
C VAL A 111 4.98 -6.63 -1.95
N GLY A 112 3.84 -6.60 -2.63
CA GLY A 112 3.70 -7.16 -3.98
C GLY A 112 4.65 -6.51 -4.98
N LYS A 113 4.77 -5.17 -4.91
CA LYS A 113 5.75 -4.40 -5.70
C LYS A 113 7.20 -4.84 -5.41
N LEU A 114 7.55 -5.10 -4.16
CA LEU A 114 8.91 -5.50 -3.77
C LEU A 114 9.31 -6.88 -4.31
N ILE A 115 8.37 -7.82 -4.38
CA ILE A 115 8.62 -9.21 -4.80
C ILE A 115 8.20 -9.50 -6.25
N ASN A 116 7.86 -8.46 -7.02
CA ASN A 116 7.41 -8.53 -8.40
C ASN A 116 6.16 -9.41 -8.62
N ILE A 117 5.22 -9.37 -7.68
CA ILE A 117 3.87 -9.93 -7.86
C ILE A 117 2.87 -8.81 -7.61
N GLU A 118 2.40 -8.20 -8.70
CA GLU A 118 1.61 -6.98 -8.64
C GLU A 118 0.20 -7.26 -8.11
N VAL A 119 -0.23 -6.49 -7.12
CA VAL A 119 -1.62 -6.53 -6.65
C VAL A 119 -2.40 -5.48 -7.43
N ILE A 120 -3.28 -5.94 -8.31
CA ILE A 120 -3.93 -5.06 -9.30
C ILE A 120 -5.31 -4.60 -8.87
N ASP A 121 -5.96 -5.28 -7.92
CA ASP A 121 -7.25 -4.86 -7.38
C ASP A 121 -7.50 -5.46 -5.99
N HIS A 122 -8.47 -4.86 -5.28
CA HIS A 122 -9.06 -5.40 -4.06
C HIS A 122 -10.58 -5.26 -4.15
N LEU A 123 -11.30 -6.37 -4.10
CA LEU A 123 -12.76 -6.39 -4.10
C LEU A 123 -13.30 -6.67 -2.71
N ILE A 124 -14.32 -5.88 -2.32
CA ILE A 124 -15.21 -6.22 -1.21
C ILE A 124 -16.52 -6.71 -1.81
N ILE A 125 -16.92 -7.93 -1.48
CA ILE A 125 -18.10 -8.58 -2.05
C ILE A 125 -19.17 -8.84 -1.00
N SER A 126 -20.41 -8.94 -1.42
CA SER A 126 -21.51 -9.54 -0.69
C SER A 126 -22.21 -10.59 -1.58
N GLU A 127 -23.30 -11.18 -1.07
CA GLU A 127 -24.11 -12.10 -1.87
C GLU A 127 -24.70 -11.43 -3.12
N GLU A 128 -24.87 -10.10 -3.14
CA GLU A 128 -25.64 -9.39 -4.18
C GLU A 128 -24.90 -8.24 -4.87
N LYS A 129 -23.84 -7.72 -4.25
CA LYS A 129 -23.09 -6.56 -4.78
C LYS A 129 -21.61 -6.64 -4.44
N TYR A 130 -20.83 -5.73 -5.02
CA TYR A 130 -19.41 -5.58 -4.73
C TYR A 130 -18.95 -4.15 -4.92
N THR A 131 -17.76 -3.85 -4.40
CA THR A 131 -16.98 -2.67 -4.76
C THR A 131 -15.58 -3.12 -5.19
N SER A 132 -14.96 -2.36 -6.11
CA SER A 132 -13.55 -2.53 -6.51
C SER A 132 -12.74 -1.32 -6.07
N PHE A 133 -11.59 -1.55 -5.46
CA PHE A 133 -10.69 -0.46 -5.08
C PHE A 133 -10.10 0.22 -6.32
N THR A 134 -9.92 -0.51 -7.41
CA THR A 134 -9.41 0.04 -8.67
C THR A 134 -10.44 0.94 -9.31
N ASP A 135 -11.69 0.47 -9.44
CA ASP A 135 -12.77 1.25 -10.06
C ASP A 135 -13.04 2.56 -9.30
N ASN A 136 -12.87 2.54 -7.98
CA ASN A 136 -13.02 3.72 -7.13
C ASN A 136 -11.75 4.57 -6.99
N GLY A 137 -10.67 4.25 -7.72
CA GLY A 137 -9.40 5.00 -7.68
C GLY A 137 -8.58 4.84 -6.38
N ILE A 138 -9.01 3.99 -5.46
CA ILE A 138 -8.36 3.75 -4.16
C ILE A 138 -6.99 3.10 -4.36
N ILE A 139 -6.83 2.16 -5.29
CA ILE A 139 -5.50 1.57 -5.58
C ILE A 139 -4.49 2.67 -5.98
N ALA A 140 -4.89 3.58 -6.86
CA ALA A 140 -4.03 4.66 -7.33
C ALA A 140 -3.68 5.66 -6.20
N GLU A 141 -4.60 5.90 -5.27
CA GLU A 141 -4.37 6.69 -4.06
C GLU A 141 -3.34 6.01 -3.14
N LEU A 142 -3.55 4.74 -2.81
CA LEU A 142 -2.68 3.97 -1.90
C LEU A 142 -1.28 3.77 -2.48
N GLN A 143 -1.15 3.56 -3.79
CA GLN A 143 0.16 3.46 -4.44
C GLN A 143 1.01 4.72 -4.26
N LYS A 144 0.38 5.91 -4.19
CA LYS A 144 1.05 7.19 -3.95
C LYS A 144 1.30 7.48 -2.46
N SER A 145 0.74 6.68 -1.56
CA SER A 145 0.98 6.83 -0.13
C SER A 145 2.47 6.59 0.18
N GLY A 146 3.00 7.34 1.15
CA GLY A 146 4.33 7.07 1.71
C GLY A 146 4.33 5.98 2.80
N ALA A 147 3.17 5.39 3.11
CA ALA A 147 3.08 4.36 4.13
C ALA A 147 3.70 3.04 3.62
N TYR A 148 4.34 2.30 4.52
CA TYR A 148 5.01 1.02 4.24
C TYR A 148 6.09 1.06 3.14
N GLU A 149 6.49 2.24 2.66
CA GLU A 149 7.60 2.39 1.73
C GLU A 149 8.92 2.00 2.41
N ILE A 150 9.73 1.19 1.71
CA ILE A 150 11.06 0.82 2.18
C ILE A 150 12.02 1.92 1.75
N ILE A 151 12.57 2.65 2.73
CA ILE A 151 13.50 3.74 2.49
C ILE A 151 14.93 3.16 2.43
N ASP A 152 15.65 3.40 1.34
CA ASP A 152 17.10 3.12 1.27
C ASP A 152 17.79 3.89 2.40
N LYS A 153 18.58 3.18 3.22
CA LYS A 153 19.31 3.75 4.36
C LYS A 153 20.10 5.01 3.97
N ARG A 154 20.75 5.00 2.80
CA ARG A 154 21.50 6.15 2.28
C ARG A 154 20.61 7.35 2.02
N LYS A 155 19.41 7.12 1.49
CA LYS A 155 18.43 8.19 1.23
C LYS A 155 17.96 8.81 2.55
N LYS A 156 17.75 7.99 3.58
CA LYS A 156 17.40 8.46 4.92
C LYS A 156 18.55 9.26 5.54
N GLU A 157 19.78 8.72 5.51
CA GLU A 157 20.97 9.39 6.03
C GLU A 157 21.22 10.74 5.33
N PHE A 158 21.02 10.80 4.02
CA PHE A 158 21.14 12.04 3.26
C PHE A 158 20.07 13.07 3.64
N GLU A 159 18.82 12.64 3.82
CA GLU A 159 17.74 13.53 4.26
C GLU A 159 17.98 14.05 5.68
N ASP A 160 18.40 13.17 6.60
CA ASP A 160 18.76 13.52 7.97
C ASP A 160 19.95 14.51 8.00
N TRP A 161 20.97 14.28 7.16
CA TRP A 161 22.11 15.18 6.99
C TRP A 161 21.68 16.54 6.44
N ARG A 162 20.77 16.56 5.46
CA ARG A 162 20.25 17.80 4.87
C ARG A 162 19.49 18.62 5.90
N VAL A 163 18.55 18.00 6.63
CA VAL A 163 17.80 18.64 7.72
C VAL A 163 18.73 19.18 8.80
N LYS A 164 19.77 18.40 9.16
CA LYS A 164 20.78 18.85 10.13
C LYS A 164 21.55 20.07 9.62
N THR A 165 22.01 20.03 8.38
CA THR A 165 22.78 21.12 7.75
C THR A 165 21.95 22.39 7.63
N GLU A 166 20.68 22.29 7.25
CA GLU A 166 19.75 23.43 7.18
C GLU A 166 19.53 24.06 8.57
N LYS A 167 19.35 23.23 9.61
CA LYS A 167 19.23 23.73 11.00
C LYS A 167 20.51 24.43 11.47
N GLU A 168 21.67 23.83 11.23
CA GLU A 168 22.97 24.45 11.56
C GLU A 168 23.17 25.77 10.83
N HIS A 169 22.79 25.85 9.56
CA HIS A 169 22.86 27.07 8.77
C HIS A 169 21.89 28.15 9.30
N ALA A 170 20.67 27.77 9.69
CA ALA A 170 19.71 28.70 10.30
C ALA A 170 20.23 29.30 11.62
N VAL A 171 20.88 28.48 12.46
CA VAL A 171 21.51 28.96 13.71
C VAL A 171 22.64 29.96 13.40
N LYS A 172 23.49 29.67 12.41
CA LYS A 172 24.55 30.59 11.97
C LYS A 172 23.98 31.93 11.49
N ILE A 173 22.87 31.90 10.75
CA ILE A 173 22.15 33.11 10.32
C ILE A 173 21.64 33.92 11.53
N GLU A 174 21.07 33.27 12.54
CA GLU A 174 20.57 33.96 13.75
C GLU A 174 21.72 34.62 14.54
N ILE A 175 22.85 33.94 14.67
CA ILE A 175 24.06 34.49 15.30
C ILE A 175 24.56 35.70 14.51
N ALA A 176 24.67 35.59 13.18
CA ALA A 176 25.09 36.70 12.32
C ALA A 176 24.18 37.92 12.45
N LYS A 177 22.85 37.74 12.50
CA LYS A 177 21.89 38.83 12.75
C LYS A 177 22.12 39.52 14.10
N LYS A 178 22.36 38.76 15.16
CA LYS A 178 22.68 39.30 16.50
C LYS A 178 24.02 40.02 16.55
N MET A 179 24.99 39.64 15.72
CA MET A 179 26.28 40.32 15.63
C MET A 179 26.18 41.62 14.81
N LEU A 180 25.42 41.60 13.71
CA LEU A 180 25.12 42.81 12.92
C LEU A 180 24.43 43.88 13.77
N SER A 181 23.46 43.50 14.62
CA SER A 181 22.80 44.46 15.52
C SER A 181 23.71 45.04 16.61
N LYS A 182 24.87 44.42 16.83
CA LYS A 182 25.93 44.89 17.73
C LYS A 182 27.07 45.60 16.97
N ASN A 183 26.88 45.94 15.70
CA ASN A 183 27.83 46.61 14.82
C ASN A 183 29.17 45.87 14.59
N TYR A 184 29.18 44.54 14.64
CA TYR A 184 30.33 43.76 14.18
C TYR A 184 30.48 43.88 12.66
N ASP A 185 31.73 43.95 12.16
CA ASP A 185 31.99 44.01 10.72
C ASP A 185 31.79 42.65 10.03
N ILE A 186 31.62 42.68 8.71
CA ILE A 186 31.29 41.51 7.89
C ILE A 186 32.42 40.47 7.91
N ASP A 187 33.68 40.89 8.00
CA ASP A 187 34.83 39.99 8.02
C ASP A 187 34.88 39.20 9.34
N THR A 188 34.64 39.87 10.46
CA THR A 188 34.52 39.24 11.78
C THR A 188 33.34 38.25 11.85
N ILE A 189 32.17 38.63 11.30
CA ILE A 189 31.00 37.74 11.29
C ILE A 189 31.26 36.50 10.42
N LYS A 190 31.93 36.67 9.28
CA LYS A 190 32.33 35.55 8.41
C LYS A 190 33.26 34.59 9.14
N GLU A 191 34.27 35.09 9.85
CA GLU A 191 35.24 34.27 10.59
C GLU A 191 34.54 33.46 11.69
N ILE A 192 33.62 34.08 12.42
CA ILE A 192 32.95 33.44 13.57
C ILE A 192 31.85 32.46 13.15
N THR A 193 31.03 32.82 12.15
CA THR A 193 29.86 32.01 11.75
C THR A 193 30.17 31.01 10.63
N GLY A 194 31.25 31.25 9.88
CA GLY A 194 31.58 30.51 8.66
C GLY A 194 30.61 30.75 7.50
N LEU A 195 29.74 31.76 7.59
CA LEU A 195 28.85 32.17 6.49
C LEU A 195 29.64 32.90 5.40
N THR A 196 29.14 32.86 4.16
CA THR A 196 29.77 33.64 3.09
C THR A 196 29.49 35.13 3.29
N LYS A 197 30.38 36.00 2.79
CA LYS A 197 30.13 37.46 2.82
C LYS A 197 28.82 37.83 2.12
N TRP A 198 28.43 37.05 1.12
CA TRP A 198 27.18 37.28 0.39
C TRP A 198 25.95 36.93 1.24
N ASP A 199 25.99 35.81 1.96
CA ASP A 199 24.91 35.44 2.90
C ASP A 199 24.74 36.52 3.97
N ILE A 200 25.84 36.99 4.56
CA ILE A 200 25.83 38.02 5.62
C ILE A 200 25.26 39.34 5.10
N LYS A 201 25.65 39.77 3.88
CA LYS A 201 25.14 41.00 3.26
C LYS A 201 23.64 40.97 2.95
N LYS A 202 23.03 39.78 2.92
CA LYS A 202 21.60 39.59 2.68
C LYS A 202 20.75 39.56 3.95
N LEU A 203 21.38 39.48 5.13
CA LEU A 203 20.70 39.42 6.43
C LEU A 203 20.28 40.81 6.91
#